data_AF-A0A7X7F5N3-F1
#
_entry.id   AF-A0A7X7F5N3-F1
#
_cell.length_a   1.000
_cell.length_b   1.000
_cell.length_c   1.000
_cell.angle_alpha   90.00
_cell.angle_beta   90.00
_cell.angle_gamma   90.00
#
_symmetry.space_group_name_H-M   'P 1'
#
loop_
_entity.id
_entity.type
_entity.pdbx_description
1 polymer ?
#
loop_
_entity_poly.entity_id
_entity_poly.type
_entity_poly.pdbx_seq_one_letter_code
_entity_poly.pdbx_strand_id
1 'polypeptide(L)'
;ETVGESPAVTGVVPGQRRTTMVAATAVDTCPAVKVAADETVVLPFGPPFTTTANISHYDQRRDTLYIEMEIADSTDALVTNMSINGGRPGKPKIKITDPDGKTVVEGDFEYG
;
A
#
# COMPACT_ATOMS: atom_id res chain seq x y z
N GLU A 1 12.40 -20.92 3.89
CA GLU A 1 11.77 -19.68 3.41
C GLU A 1 12.00 -18.60 4.45
N THR A 2 12.89 -17.65 4.16
CA THR A 2 13.26 -16.56 5.08
C THR A 2 12.24 -15.44 4.96
N VAL A 3 11.49 -15.23 6.03
CA VAL A 3 10.58 -14.08 6.21
C VAL A 3 11.40 -12.80 6.13
N GLY A 4 11.13 -11.98 5.12
CA GLY A 4 11.80 -10.72 4.88
C GLY A 4 11.63 -9.76 6.05
N GLU A 5 12.74 -9.40 6.67
CA GLU A 5 12.83 -8.40 7.72
C GLU A 5 12.40 -7.04 7.15
N SER A 6 11.31 -6.48 7.69
CA SER A 6 10.85 -5.13 7.35
C SER A 6 11.90 -4.10 7.79
N PRO A 7 12.14 -3.03 7.01
CA PRO A 7 13.21 -2.08 7.30
C PRO A 7 13.00 -1.38 8.64
N ALA A 8 14.08 -1.26 9.41
CA ALA A 8 14.10 -0.62 10.72
C ALA A 8 13.85 0.90 10.60
N VAL A 9 12.75 1.38 11.20
CA VAL A 9 12.44 2.80 11.35
C VAL A 9 13.38 3.42 12.40
N THR A 10 14.31 4.26 11.97
CA THR A 10 15.26 4.97 12.83
C THR A 10 14.59 6.18 13.50
N GLY A 11 14.44 6.10 14.83
CA GLY A 11 13.90 7.15 15.69
C GLY A 11 13.11 6.56 16.86
N VAL A 12 13.78 6.24 17.97
CA VAL A 12 13.14 5.57 19.12
C VAL A 12 13.16 6.51 20.33
N VAL A 13 12.00 7.02 20.72
CA VAL A 13 11.77 7.58 22.07
C VAL A 13 11.19 6.47 22.95
N PRO A 14 11.84 6.07 24.05
CA PRO A 14 11.32 5.04 24.95
C PRO A 14 9.96 5.44 25.55
N GLY A 15 8.94 4.60 25.40
CA GLY A 15 7.62 4.77 26.03
C GLY A 15 6.47 5.21 25.10
N GLN A 16 6.74 5.60 23.86
CA GLN A 16 5.69 5.93 22.90
C GLN A 16 5.13 4.64 22.26
N ARG A 17 3.83 4.35 22.45
CA ARG A 17 3.17 3.22 21.77
C ARG A 17 3.26 3.43 20.27
N ARG A 18 3.95 2.50 19.60
CA ARG A 18 4.09 2.45 18.15
C ARG A 18 2.82 1.84 17.58
N THR A 19 1.93 2.68 17.09
CA THR A 19 0.67 2.22 16.49
C THR A 19 0.90 1.93 15.01
N THR A 20 0.48 0.75 14.57
CA THR A 20 0.26 0.49 13.15
C THR A 20 -1.14 0.98 12.82
N MET A 21 -1.24 1.84 11.80
CA MET A 21 -2.49 2.47 11.39
C MET A 21 -2.62 2.39 9.88
N VAL A 22 -3.84 2.15 9.44
CA VAL A 22 -4.23 2.24 8.03
C VAL A 22 -5.46 3.14 7.95
N ALA A 23 -5.42 4.09 7.02
CA ALA A 23 -6.61 4.82 6.59
C ALA A 23 -6.89 4.43 5.15
N ALA A 24 -8.17 4.22 4.83
CA ALA A 24 -8.61 3.85 3.50
C ALA A 24 -9.90 4.58 3.15
N THR A 25 -10.17 4.70 1.85
CA THR A 25 -11.41 5.25 1.32
C THR A 25 -12.14 4.13 0.58
N ALA A 26 -13.40 3.90 0.98
CA ALA A 26 -14.27 2.98 0.29
C ALA A 26 -14.55 3.48 -1.14
N VAL A 27 -14.54 2.56 -2.09
CA VAL A 27 -14.88 2.78 -3.49
C VAL A 27 -16.13 1.98 -3.85
N ASP A 28 -16.67 2.16 -5.05
CA ASP A 28 -17.93 1.52 -5.47
C ASP A 28 -17.88 -0.01 -5.49
N THR A 29 -16.68 -0.61 -5.53
CA THR A 29 -16.48 -2.06 -5.45
C THR A 29 -16.57 -2.59 -4.01
N CYS A 30 -16.52 -1.72 -3.00
CA CYS A 30 -16.59 -2.14 -1.61
C CYS A 30 -17.98 -2.70 -1.24
N PRO A 31 -18.07 -3.90 -0.65
CA PRO A 31 -19.34 -4.45 -0.19
C PRO A 31 -20.01 -3.56 0.86
N ALA A 32 -21.32 -3.39 0.76
CA ALA A 32 -22.08 -2.66 1.76
C ALA A 32 -22.03 -3.36 3.13
N VAL A 33 -21.70 -2.62 4.18
CA VAL A 33 -21.74 -3.11 5.56
C VAL A 33 -23.14 -2.88 6.12
N LYS A 34 -23.83 -3.96 6.49
CA LYS A 34 -25.12 -3.87 7.18
C LYS A 34 -24.88 -3.50 8.64
N VAL A 35 -25.59 -2.49 9.13
CA VAL A 35 -25.60 -2.07 10.54
C VAL A 35 -27.05 -2.04 11.03
N ALA A 36 -27.25 -2.35 12.30
CA ALA A 36 -28.55 -2.25 12.97
C ALA A 36 -28.46 -1.28 14.15
N ALA A 37 -29.60 -0.70 14.54
CA ALA A 37 -29.67 0.13 15.73
C ALA A 37 -29.21 -0.67 16.95
N ASP A 38 -28.37 -0.04 17.78
CA ASP A 38 -27.84 -0.62 19.02
C ASP A 38 -26.96 -1.87 18.84
N GLU A 39 -26.57 -2.22 17.61
CA GLU A 39 -25.62 -3.31 17.33
C GLU A 39 -24.23 -2.77 16.96
N THR A 40 -23.20 -3.36 17.58
CA THR A 40 -21.81 -3.11 17.16
C THR A 40 -21.44 -4.08 16.05
N VAL A 41 -21.02 -3.54 14.90
CA VAL A 41 -20.52 -4.33 13.77
C VAL A 41 -19.02 -4.09 13.62
N VAL A 42 -18.28 -5.18 13.43
CA VAL A 42 -16.87 -5.12 13.05
C VAL A 42 -16.82 -4.76 11.57
N LEU A 43 -16.18 -3.63 11.26
CA LEU A 43 -15.94 -3.27 9.87
C LEU A 43 -14.89 -4.21 9.26
N PRO A 44 -15.11 -4.73 8.04
CA PRO A 44 -14.19 -5.66 7.41
C PRO A 44 -12.92 -4.98 6.86
N PHE A 45 -12.70 -3.69 7.12
CA PHE A 45 -11.53 -2.96 6.63
C PHE A 45 -10.22 -3.49 7.23
N GLY A 46 -9.18 -3.48 6.39
CA GLY A 46 -7.83 -3.91 6.76
C GLY A 46 -7.37 -5.19 6.03
N PRO A 47 -6.37 -5.89 6.58
CA PRO A 47 -5.65 -6.93 5.86
C PRO A 47 -6.52 -8.14 5.46
N PRO A 48 -6.12 -8.93 4.43
CA PRO A 48 -4.91 -8.78 3.63
C PRO A 48 -4.94 -7.57 2.69
N PHE A 49 -3.77 -7.00 2.41
CA PHE A 49 -3.61 -5.91 1.44
C PHE A 49 -3.15 -6.47 0.10
N THR A 50 -3.67 -5.91 -0.98
CA THR A 50 -3.24 -6.18 -2.35
C THR A 50 -2.63 -4.93 -2.97
N THR A 51 -1.67 -5.11 -3.88
CA THR A 51 -0.97 -4.01 -4.57
C THR A 51 -1.17 -4.15 -6.07
N THR A 52 -1.63 -3.08 -6.71
CA THR A 52 -1.78 -3.01 -8.16
C THR A 52 -0.92 -1.88 -8.70
N ALA A 53 -0.10 -2.18 -9.70
CA ALA A 53 0.66 -1.19 -10.43
C ALA A 53 -0.08 -0.83 -11.72
N ASN A 54 -0.43 0.45 -11.88
CA ASN A 54 -1.13 0.98 -13.04
C ASN A 54 -0.24 1.94 -13.82
N ILE A 55 -0.36 1.92 -15.14
CA ILE A 55 0.25 2.98 -15.97
C ILE A 55 -0.61 4.23 -15.81
N SER A 56 -0.04 5.27 -15.20
CA SER A 56 -0.69 6.57 -15.06
C SER A 56 -0.71 7.29 -16.40
N HIS A 57 0.47 7.56 -16.96
CA HIS A 57 0.62 8.19 -18.27
C HIS A 57 2.03 8.02 -18.82
N TYR A 58 2.19 8.25 -20.12
CA TYR A 58 3.49 8.33 -20.78
C TYR A 58 3.75 9.77 -21.24
N ASP A 59 4.82 10.39 -20.75
CA ASP A 59 5.30 11.69 -21.22
C ASP A 59 6.25 11.50 -22.40
N GLN A 60 5.73 11.72 -23.61
CA GLN A 60 6.50 11.63 -24.86
C GLN A 60 7.65 12.63 -24.95
N ARG A 61 7.54 13.80 -24.31
CA ARG A 61 8.58 14.84 -24.39
C ARG A 61 9.81 14.46 -23.58
N ARG A 62 9.60 13.74 -22.48
CA ARG A 62 10.64 13.25 -21.57
C ARG A 62 11.01 11.79 -21.80
N ASP A 63 10.31 11.12 -22.71
CA ASP A 63 10.39 9.67 -22.91
C ASP A 63 10.30 8.91 -21.57
N THR A 64 9.28 9.23 -20.78
CA THR A 64 9.13 8.73 -19.40
C THR A 64 7.74 8.14 -19.17
N LEU A 65 7.70 6.89 -18.71
CA LEU A 65 6.46 6.22 -18.27
C LEU A 65 6.26 6.42 -16.77
N TYR A 66 5.13 7.01 -16.39
CA TYR A 66 4.73 7.17 -15.00
C TYR A 66 3.84 6.00 -14.58
N ILE A 67 4.25 5.34 -13.50
CA ILE A 67 3.56 4.19 -12.93
C ILE A 67 3.07 4.60 -11.54
N GLU A 68 1.79 4.37 -11.29
CA GLU A 68 1.16 4.55 -9.99
C GLU A 68 0.96 3.20 -9.32
N MET A 69 1.04 3.18 -8.00
CA MET A 69 0.75 1.99 -7.21
C MET A 69 -0.43 2.26 -6.30
N GLU A 70 -1.46 1.46 -6.46
CA GLU A 70 -2.61 1.43 -5.56
C GLU A 70 -2.44 0.28 -4.57
N ILE A 71 -2.84 0.52 -3.33
CA ILE A 71 -2.91 -0.50 -2.28
C ILE A 71 -4.37 -0.60 -1.89
N ALA A 72 -4.96 -1.78 -2.02
CA ALA A 72 -6.33 -2.05 -1.59
C ALA A 72 -6.34 -2.99 -0.38
N ASP A 73 -7.32 -2.82 0.49
CA ASP A 73 -7.55 -3.72 1.62
C ASP A 73 -8.44 -4.92 1.23
N SER A 74 -8.80 -5.76 2.20
CA SER A 74 -9.61 -6.97 1.95
C SER A 74 -11.05 -6.70 1.46
N THR A 75 -11.47 -5.44 1.47
CA THR A 75 -12.78 -4.96 1.01
C THR A 75 -12.69 -4.19 -0.30
N ASP A 76 -11.52 -4.19 -0.94
CA ASP A 76 -11.15 -3.35 -2.09
C ASP A 76 -11.07 -1.84 -1.77
N ALA A 77 -11.12 -1.44 -0.49
CA ALA A 77 -10.98 -0.04 -0.13
C ALA A 77 -9.54 0.43 -0.37
N LEU A 78 -9.40 1.59 -1.01
CA LEU A 78 -8.10 2.12 -1.39
C LEU A 78 -7.41 2.76 -0.18
N VAL A 79 -6.23 2.26 0.18
CA VAL A 79 -5.42 2.76 1.29
C VAL A 79 -4.89 4.14 0.93
N THR A 80 -5.24 5.13 1.73
CA THR A 80 -4.83 6.53 1.59
C THR A 80 -3.69 6.90 2.53
N ASN A 81 -3.52 6.16 3.63
CA ASN A 81 -2.40 6.34 4.54
C ASN A 81 -2.05 5.03 5.24
N MET A 82 -0.75 4.80 5.47
CA MET A 82 -0.25 3.66 6.23
C MET A 82 0.92 4.09 7.11
N SER A 83 0.87 3.64 8.36
CA SER A 83 1.97 3.71 9.31
C SER A 83 2.21 2.32 9.89
N ILE A 84 3.45 1.87 9.88
CA ILE A 84 3.87 0.61 10.49
C ILE A 84 4.77 0.97 11.67
N ASN A 85 4.40 0.52 12.87
CA ASN A 85 5.14 0.81 14.09
C ASN A 85 5.40 2.32 14.30
N GLY A 86 4.44 3.17 13.95
CA GLY A 86 4.52 4.62 14.09
C GLY A 86 5.32 5.35 13.00
N GLY A 87 5.88 4.65 12.01
CA GLY A 87 6.60 5.24 10.88
C GLY A 87 5.92 4.99 9.54
N ARG A 88 6.15 5.88 8.56
CA ARG A 88 5.80 5.59 7.16
C ARG A 88 6.58 4.34 6.72
N PRO A 89 5.95 3.35 6.06
CA PRO A 89 6.66 2.21 5.49
C PRO A 89 7.83 2.67 4.60
N GLY A 90 8.84 1.82 4.47
CA GLY A 90 9.92 2.05 3.51
C GLY A 90 9.36 2.12 2.09
N LYS A 91 9.99 2.94 1.24
CA LYS A 91 9.61 3.09 -0.17
C LYS A 91 9.56 1.72 -0.87
N PRO A 92 8.48 1.40 -1.60
CA PRO A 92 8.43 0.18 -2.38
C PRO A 92 9.44 0.25 -3.53
N LYS A 93 9.91 -0.92 -3.95
CA LYS A 93 10.76 -1.07 -5.14
C LYS A 93 9.94 -1.60 -6.31
N ILE A 94 10.20 -1.09 -7.50
CA ILE A 94 9.64 -1.62 -8.74
C ILE A 94 10.70 -2.37 -9.53
N LYS A 95 10.29 -3.50 -10.11
CA LYS A 95 11.11 -4.29 -11.03
C LYS A 95 10.28 -4.62 -12.26
N ILE A 96 10.78 -4.28 -13.43
CA ILE A 96 10.21 -4.67 -14.72
C ILE A 96 11.03 -5.83 -15.26
N THR A 97 10.37 -6.94 -15.57
CA THR A 97 10.99 -8.12 -16.16
C THR A 97 10.53 -8.33 -17.59
N ASP A 98 11.38 -8.94 -18.41
CA ASP A 98 10.95 -9.53 -19.66
C ASP A 98 10.11 -10.81 -19.41
N PRO A 99 9.50 -11.41 -20.45
CA PRO A 99 8.74 -12.65 -20.31
C PRO A 99 9.55 -13.84 -19.79
N ASP A 100 10.89 -13.80 -19.91
CA ASP A 100 11.81 -14.81 -19.40
C ASP A 100 12.19 -14.57 -17.92
N GLY A 101 11.65 -13.52 -17.29
CA GLY A 101 11.86 -13.17 -15.89
C GLY A 101 13.15 -12.39 -15.61
N LYS A 102 13.89 -12.00 -16.65
CA LYS A 102 15.10 -11.19 -16.50
C LYS A 102 14.73 -9.73 -16.25
N THR A 103 15.40 -9.12 -15.27
CA THR A 103 15.26 -7.69 -14.98
C THR A 103 15.66 -6.84 -16.19
N VAL A 104 14.74 -6.00 -16.66
CA VAL A 104 15.00 -4.99 -17.70
C VAL A 104 15.22 -3.62 -17.05
N VAL A 105 14.44 -3.29 -16.02
CA VAL A 105 14.54 -2.02 -15.26
C VAL A 105 14.25 -2.28 -13.78
N GLU A 106 14.95 -1.57 -12.89
CA GLU A 106 14.65 -1.48 -11.46
C GLU A 106 14.62 0.00 -11.06
N GLY A 107 13.73 0.37 -10.14
CA GLY A 107 13.60 1.73 -9.63
C GLY A 107 12.93 1.79 -8.27
N ASP A 108 12.96 2.97 -7.66
CA ASP A 108 12.27 3.25 -6.40
C ASP A 108 10.94 3.96 -6.68
N PHE A 109 9.89 3.60 -5.95
CA PHE A 109 8.69 4.41 -5.90
C PHE A 109 8.91 5.63 -5.01
N GLU A 110 8.47 6.79 -5.50
CA GLU A 110 8.29 7.95 -4.65
C GLU A 110 6.88 7.97 -4.09
N TYR A 111 6.81 8.24 -2.79
CA TYR A 111 5.55 8.42 -2.10
C TYR A 111 5.02 9.84 -2.39
N GLY A 112 3.95 9.93 -3.18
CA GLY A 112 3.14 11.15 -3.34
C GLY A 112 2.27 11.44 -2.13
#